data_AF-A0A7M7PG16-F1
#
_entry.id   AF-A0A7M7PG16-F1
#
_cell.length_a   1.000
_cell.length_b   1.000
_cell.length_c   1.000
_cell.angle_alpha   90.00
_cell.angle_beta   90.00
_cell.angle_gamma   90.00
#
_symmetry.space_group_name_H-M   'P 1'
#
loop_
_entity.id
_entity.type
_entity.pdbx_description
1 polymer ?
#
loop_
_entity_poly.entity_id
_entity_poly.type
_entity_poly.pdbx_seq_one_letter_code
_entity_poly.pdbx_strand_id
1 'polypeptide(L)'
;MKVGGKAKSLSDRRKEKPEPSQRQSRYPRRAVSRKSYKEDDVPDDDHYIYCEDCHEVFEGQCSKHPLTIIKDNPVPKGSKDRARKTLPDGLMVKQSLIPGAGHGTFATKFIPKGYRFGPYDGDIVDLETGYDSGYAWEICTEGKPHHYVDSNSEQTGNWMRYINCARNEGEQNLVAFQYLGDIYYRTFKPICPG
;
A
#
# COMPACT_ATOMS: atom_id res chain seq x y z
N MET A 1 -60.92 59.53 -45.37
CA MET A 1 -61.10 58.61 -46.52
C MET A 1 -59.98 58.82 -47.52
N LYS A 2 -59.53 57.73 -48.16
CA LYS A 2 -58.50 57.56 -49.21
C LYS A 2 -57.04 57.43 -48.75
N VAL A 3 -56.49 56.20 -48.86
CA VAL A 3 -55.55 55.67 -49.89
C VAL A 3 -54.12 55.88 -49.38
N GLY A 4 -53.22 54.92 -49.20
CA GLY A 4 -53.00 53.61 -49.82
C GLY A 4 -51.52 53.56 -50.20
N GLY A 5 -50.73 52.66 -49.60
CA GLY A 5 -49.30 52.52 -49.88
C GLY A 5 -48.73 51.22 -49.31
N LYS A 6 -48.35 50.31 -50.21
CA LYS A 6 -47.76 48.98 -49.96
C LYS A 6 -46.30 49.07 -49.50
N ALA A 7 -45.88 48.15 -48.63
CA ALA A 7 -44.60 47.46 -48.77
C ALA A 7 -44.67 46.05 -48.16
N LYS A 8 -44.02 45.09 -48.83
CA LYS A 8 -44.16 43.63 -48.66
C LYS A 8 -43.10 43.04 -47.70
N SER A 9 -43.53 42.01 -46.99
CA SER A 9 -42.84 40.78 -46.53
C SER A 9 -41.31 40.70 -46.45
N LEU A 10 -40.82 40.25 -45.30
CA LEU A 10 -39.70 39.29 -45.20
C LEU A 10 -40.16 38.11 -44.35
N SER A 11 -40.29 36.95 -45.01
CA SER A 11 -40.61 35.66 -44.40
C SER A 11 -39.34 34.95 -43.93
N ASP A 12 -39.33 34.55 -42.67
CA ASP A 12 -38.40 33.59 -42.08
C ASP A 12 -38.34 32.29 -42.90
N ARG A 13 -37.17 31.97 -43.47
CA ARG A 13 -36.87 30.63 -43.98
C ARG A 13 -36.07 29.86 -42.93
N ARG A 14 -36.75 29.13 -42.04
CA ARG A 14 -36.13 27.99 -41.35
C ARG A 14 -36.00 26.85 -42.36
N LYS A 15 -34.77 26.47 -42.69
CA LYS A 15 -34.48 25.25 -43.47
C LYS A 15 -34.75 24.03 -42.58
N GLU A 16 -35.68 23.18 -42.96
CA GLU A 16 -35.84 21.85 -42.37
C GLU A 16 -34.61 20.97 -42.71
N LYS A 17 -34.11 20.24 -41.71
CA LYS A 17 -33.04 19.23 -41.87
C LYS A 17 -33.65 17.95 -42.43
N PRO A 18 -33.03 17.29 -43.42
CA PRO A 18 -33.52 16.00 -43.92
C PRO A 18 -33.25 14.87 -42.91
N GLU A 19 -34.20 13.94 -42.83
CA GLU A 19 -34.16 12.70 -42.05
C GLU A 19 -32.93 11.83 -42.40
N PRO A 20 -32.29 11.15 -41.41
CA PRO A 20 -31.09 10.36 -41.66
C PRO A 20 -31.42 9.06 -42.40
N SER A 21 -30.85 8.89 -43.59
CA SER A 21 -30.95 7.63 -44.33
C SER A 21 -30.16 6.51 -43.63
N GLN A 22 -30.77 5.32 -43.54
CA GLN A 22 -30.12 4.12 -43.03
C GLN A 22 -28.96 3.74 -43.96
N ARG A 23 -27.75 4.15 -43.61
CA ARG A 23 -26.52 3.74 -44.30
C ARG A 23 -26.27 2.26 -44.00
N GLN A 24 -26.59 1.40 -44.97
CA GLN A 24 -26.14 0.00 -44.92
C GLN A 24 -24.62 -0.04 -44.96
N SER A 25 -24.03 -0.67 -43.94
CA SER A 25 -22.58 -0.83 -43.80
C SER A 25 -22.02 -1.58 -45.02
N ARG A 26 -21.02 -0.96 -45.67
CA ARG A 26 -20.35 -1.49 -46.87
C ARG A 26 -19.55 -2.79 -46.61
N TYR A 27 -19.42 -3.21 -45.35
CA TYR A 27 -18.71 -4.43 -44.94
C TYR A 27 -19.54 -5.21 -43.90
N PRO A 28 -20.24 -6.28 -44.29
CA PRO A 28 -21.14 -7.03 -43.40
C PRO A 28 -20.41 -7.81 -42.29
N ARG A 29 -19.09 -8.08 -42.44
CA ARG A 29 -18.30 -8.82 -41.44
C ARG A 29 -17.93 -8.02 -40.19
N ARG A 30 -18.32 -6.74 -40.08
CA ARG A 30 -18.16 -5.93 -38.86
C ARG A 30 -19.40 -5.94 -37.97
N ALA A 31 -20.46 -6.66 -38.33
CA ALA A 31 -21.59 -6.95 -37.44
C ALA A 31 -21.22 -8.05 -36.41
N VAL A 32 -20.07 -7.90 -35.74
CA VAL A 32 -19.69 -8.76 -34.63
C VAL A 32 -20.24 -8.10 -33.37
N SER A 33 -21.02 -8.85 -32.58
CA SER A 33 -21.45 -8.40 -31.26
C SER A 33 -20.22 -7.91 -30.49
N ARG A 34 -20.26 -6.67 -29.97
CA ARG A 34 -19.20 -6.16 -29.08
C ARG A 34 -19.05 -7.16 -27.93
N LYS A 35 -17.92 -7.86 -27.87
CA LYS A 35 -17.55 -8.62 -26.68
C LYS A 35 -17.34 -7.60 -25.58
N SER A 36 -18.18 -7.64 -24.55
CA SER A 36 -17.97 -6.88 -23.32
C SER A 36 -16.95 -7.64 -22.51
N TYR A 37 -15.67 -7.30 -22.67
CA TYR A 37 -14.63 -7.76 -21.77
C TYR A 37 -14.90 -7.11 -20.41
N LYS A 38 -15.16 -7.94 -19.40
CA LYS A 38 -15.00 -7.52 -18.01
C LYS A 38 -13.58 -7.91 -17.66
N GLU A 39 -12.79 -6.96 -17.19
CA GLU A 39 -11.52 -7.28 -16.54
C GLU A 39 -11.88 -7.99 -15.24
N ASP A 40 -11.20 -9.10 -14.96
CA ASP A 40 -11.33 -9.76 -13.66
C ASP A 40 -10.69 -8.83 -12.61
N ASP A 41 -11.28 -8.76 -11.41
CA ASP A 41 -10.68 -8.03 -10.29
C ASP A 41 -9.39 -8.75 -9.89
N VAL A 42 -8.25 -8.29 -10.42
CA VAL A 42 -6.92 -8.82 -10.08
C VAL A 42 -6.56 -8.32 -8.69
N PRO A 43 -6.31 -9.20 -7.70
CA PRO A 43 -5.84 -8.78 -6.39
C PRO A 43 -4.54 -7.98 -6.51
N ASP A 44 -4.38 -6.97 -5.65
CA ASP A 44 -3.15 -6.20 -5.59
C ASP A 44 -1.97 -7.10 -5.18
N ASP A 45 -0.76 -6.74 -5.57
CA ASP A 45 0.45 -7.55 -5.40
C ASP A 45 0.75 -7.87 -3.91
N ASP A 46 0.22 -7.05 -3.00
CA ASP A 46 0.35 -7.21 -1.55
C ASP A 46 -0.59 -8.25 -0.93
N HIS A 47 -1.39 -8.95 -1.72
CA HIS A 47 -2.16 -10.10 -1.24
C HIS A 47 -1.29 -11.35 -1.11
N TYR A 48 -0.08 -11.34 -1.67
CA TYR A 48 0.81 -12.50 -1.74
C TYR A 48 1.97 -12.42 -0.73
N ILE A 49 2.25 -13.53 -0.04
CA ILE A 49 3.40 -13.68 0.85
C ILE A 49 4.32 -14.76 0.31
N TYR A 50 5.60 -14.42 0.13
CA TYR A 50 6.65 -15.39 -0.19
C TYR A 50 6.98 -16.31 1.00
N CYS A 51 7.02 -17.61 0.76
CA CYS A 51 7.43 -18.61 1.76
C CYS A 51 8.89 -19.01 1.57
N GLU A 52 9.71 -18.77 2.58
CA GLU A 52 11.15 -19.07 2.59
C GLU A 52 11.48 -20.57 2.63
N ASP A 53 10.50 -21.45 2.89
CA ASP A 53 10.72 -22.90 2.96
C ASP A 53 10.21 -23.61 1.71
N CYS A 54 9.18 -23.07 1.05
CA CYS A 54 8.68 -23.59 -0.23
C CYS A 54 9.33 -22.93 -1.45
N HIS A 55 9.94 -21.76 -1.30
CA HIS A 55 10.43 -20.92 -2.40
C HIS A 55 9.33 -20.54 -3.41
N GLU A 56 8.12 -20.30 -2.90
CA GLU A 56 6.93 -19.97 -3.69
C GLU A 56 6.16 -18.81 -3.04
N VAL A 57 5.36 -18.09 -3.83
CA VAL A 57 4.42 -17.06 -3.35
C VAL A 57 3.04 -17.66 -3.15
N PHE A 58 2.37 -17.29 -2.06
CA PHE A 58 1.03 -17.75 -1.72
C PHE A 58 0.11 -16.55 -1.52
N GLU A 59 -1.16 -16.66 -1.93
CA GLU A 59 -2.18 -15.70 -1.51
C GLU A 59 -2.38 -15.85 0.02
N GLY A 60 -2.02 -14.82 0.78
CA GLY A 60 -1.89 -14.91 2.23
C GLY A 60 -0.72 -15.77 2.69
N GLN A 61 -0.90 -16.52 3.79
CA GLN A 61 0.17 -17.32 4.39
C GLN A 61 0.26 -18.73 3.79
N CYS A 62 1.48 -19.28 3.71
CA CYS A 62 1.69 -20.68 3.36
C CYS A 62 0.99 -21.61 4.37
N SER A 63 0.17 -22.54 3.90
CA SER A 63 -0.56 -23.49 4.75
C SER A 63 0.34 -24.50 5.46
N LYS A 64 1.51 -24.81 4.90
CA LYS A 64 2.51 -25.73 5.49
C LYS A 64 3.48 -25.03 6.44
N HIS A 65 3.79 -23.76 6.16
CA HIS A 65 4.75 -22.95 6.90
C HIS A 65 4.14 -21.58 7.26
N PRO A 66 3.10 -21.55 8.11
CA PRO A 66 2.45 -20.30 8.49
C PRO A 66 3.37 -19.43 9.33
N LEU A 67 3.25 -18.11 9.18
CA LEU A 67 4.02 -17.16 9.99
C LEU A 67 3.43 -17.06 11.40
N THR A 68 4.25 -17.22 12.42
CA THR A 68 3.86 -17.03 13.82
C THR A 68 3.83 -15.54 14.16
N ILE A 69 2.68 -15.03 14.58
CA ILE A 69 2.50 -13.59 14.85
C ILE A 69 2.90 -13.27 16.29
N ILE A 70 3.84 -12.34 16.47
CA ILE A 70 4.10 -11.70 17.76
C ILE A 70 3.28 -10.41 17.81
N LYS A 71 2.39 -10.32 18.79
CA LYS A 71 1.53 -9.15 18.98
C LYS A 71 2.26 -8.07 19.77
N ASP A 72 2.05 -6.83 19.36
CA ASP A 72 2.43 -5.65 20.11
C ASP A 72 1.71 -5.60 21.46
N ASN A 73 2.37 -5.00 22.45
CA ASN A 73 1.72 -4.65 23.70
C ASN A 73 0.67 -3.55 23.43
N PRO A 74 -0.58 -3.71 23.91
CA PRO A 74 -1.65 -2.77 23.58
C PRO A 74 -1.44 -1.43 24.31
N VAL A 75 -1.24 -0.36 23.55
CA VAL A 75 -1.07 1.01 24.08
C VAL A 75 -1.88 2.01 23.26
N PRO A 76 -2.75 2.82 23.89
CA PRO A 76 -3.53 3.83 23.18
C PRO A 76 -2.66 4.83 22.40
N LYS A 77 -3.06 5.18 21.18
CA LYS A 77 -2.43 6.27 20.39
C LYS A 77 -2.45 7.58 21.18
N GLY A 78 -1.39 8.37 21.06
CA GLY A 78 -1.20 9.61 21.82
C GLY A 78 -0.62 9.43 23.23
N SER A 79 -0.43 8.19 23.69
CA SER A 79 0.24 7.94 24.98
C SER A 79 1.70 8.38 24.93
N LYS A 80 2.20 8.97 26.02
CA LYS A 80 3.63 9.27 26.18
C LYS A 80 4.46 7.98 26.07
N ASP A 81 5.53 8.03 25.27
CA ASP A 81 6.45 6.93 24.99
C ASP A 81 5.74 5.68 24.43
N ARG A 82 4.66 5.88 23.67
CA ARG A 82 3.85 4.78 23.11
C ARG A 82 4.72 3.79 22.35
N ALA A 83 5.57 4.25 21.44
CA ALA A 83 6.41 3.39 20.62
C ALA A 83 7.19 2.38 21.46
N ARG A 84 7.85 2.82 22.54
CA ARG A 84 8.56 1.92 23.46
C ARG A 84 7.64 0.98 24.23
N LYS A 85 6.46 1.46 24.64
CA LYS A 85 5.50 0.67 25.41
C LYS A 85 4.79 -0.41 24.58
N THR A 86 4.71 -0.23 23.26
CA THR A 86 4.17 -1.26 22.35
C THR A 86 5.12 -2.44 22.13
N LEU A 87 6.37 -2.35 22.59
CA LEU A 87 7.40 -3.38 22.42
C LEU A 87 6.97 -4.73 23.03
N PRO A 88 6.89 -5.81 22.24
CA PRO A 88 6.55 -7.14 22.73
C PRO A 88 7.56 -7.72 23.73
N ASP A 89 7.09 -8.66 24.54
CA ASP A 89 7.95 -9.47 25.40
C ASP A 89 8.99 -10.24 24.58
N GLY A 90 10.22 -10.31 25.10
CA GLY A 90 11.33 -10.97 24.39
C GLY A 90 12.15 -10.03 23.50
N LEU A 91 11.83 -8.74 23.49
CA LEU A 91 12.58 -7.68 22.83
C LEU A 91 12.99 -6.59 23.82
N MET A 92 14.01 -5.82 23.47
CA MET A 92 14.43 -4.61 24.21
C MET A 92 14.91 -3.52 23.25
N VAL A 93 14.70 -2.25 23.61
CA VAL A 93 15.28 -1.11 22.90
C VAL A 93 16.47 -0.57 23.71
N LYS A 94 17.67 -0.56 23.12
CA LYS A 94 18.89 0.00 23.73
C LYS A 94 19.71 0.77 22.70
N GLN A 95 20.80 1.43 23.12
CA GLN A 95 21.70 2.12 22.19
C GLN A 95 22.27 1.14 21.16
N SER A 96 22.21 1.50 19.87
CA SER A 96 22.74 0.71 18.78
C SER A 96 24.27 0.78 18.73
N LEU A 97 24.89 -0.33 18.31
CA LEU A 97 26.32 -0.38 18.00
C LEU A 97 26.63 0.12 16.59
N ILE A 98 25.60 0.35 15.76
CA ILE A 98 25.76 0.93 14.44
C ILE A 98 26.08 2.43 14.61
N PRO A 99 27.22 2.93 14.09
CA PRO A 99 27.59 4.33 14.22
C PRO A 99 26.49 5.27 13.69
N GLY A 100 26.07 6.23 14.51
CA GLY A 100 25.07 7.24 14.12
C GLY A 100 23.61 6.77 14.12
N ALA A 101 23.31 5.49 14.37
CA ALA A 101 21.95 4.96 14.24
C ALA A 101 21.04 5.23 15.46
N GLY A 102 21.58 5.80 16.54
CA GLY A 102 20.79 6.03 17.77
C GLY A 102 20.41 4.73 18.47
N HIS A 103 19.13 4.50 18.70
CA HIS A 103 18.62 3.30 19.38
C HIS A 103 18.38 2.15 18.40
N GLY A 104 18.44 0.92 18.89
CA GLY A 104 18.12 -0.30 18.16
C GLY A 104 17.24 -1.24 18.97
N THR A 105 16.52 -2.11 18.28
CA THR A 105 15.78 -3.22 18.88
C THR A 105 16.62 -4.49 18.89
N PHE A 106 16.62 -5.19 20.01
CA PHE A 106 17.42 -6.38 20.24
C PHE A 106 16.56 -7.49 20.85
N ALA A 107 16.87 -8.72 20.48
CA ALA A 107 16.19 -9.88 21.04
C ALA A 107 16.75 -10.19 22.44
N THR A 108 15.86 -10.42 23.40
CA THR A 108 16.20 -10.90 24.75
C THR A 108 15.93 -12.39 24.90
N LYS A 109 15.20 -12.97 23.95
CA LYS A 109 14.90 -14.40 23.83
C LYS A 109 15.22 -14.85 22.41
N PHE A 110 15.41 -16.16 22.23
CA PHE A 110 15.58 -16.74 20.91
C PHE A 110 14.28 -16.60 20.11
N ILE A 111 14.38 -16.09 18.88
CA ILE A 111 13.25 -15.94 17.95
C ILE A 111 13.52 -16.82 16.73
N PRO A 112 12.75 -17.89 16.51
CA PRO A 112 12.92 -18.75 15.33
C PRO A 112 12.67 -18.01 14.00
N LYS A 113 13.07 -18.64 12.90
CA LYS A 113 12.61 -18.28 11.54
C LYS A 113 11.07 -18.43 11.48
N GLY A 114 10.41 -17.63 10.63
CA GLY A 114 8.98 -17.74 10.38
C GLY A 114 8.11 -16.99 11.38
N TYR A 115 8.65 -15.96 12.03
CA TYR A 115 7.90 -15.06 12.91
C TYR A 115 7.58 -13.76 12.18
N ARG A 116 6.41 -13.16 12.46
CA ARG A 116 5.95 -11.90 11.88
C ARG A 116 5.66 -10.87 12.98
N PHE A 117 6.12 -9.65 12.75
CA PHE A 117 5.85 -8.45 13.54
C PHE A 117 5.01 -7.46 12.73
N GLY A 118 4.26 -6.62 13.43
CA GLY A 118 3.48 -5.54 12.85
C GLY A 118 1.96 -5.70 12.95
N PRO A 119 1.20 -4.78 12.33
CA PRO A 119 1.67 -3.83 11.32
C PRO A 119 2.60 -2.72 11.86
N TYR A 120 3.44 -2.16 11.00
CA TYR A 120 4.17 -0.92 11.25
C TYR A 120 3.14 0.21 11.45
N ASP A 121 3.23 0.93 12.56
CA ASP A 121 2.21 1.91 12.94
C ASP A 121 2.82 3.30 12.99
N GLY A 122 2.04 4.30 12.62
CA GLY A 122 2.49 5.68 12.47
C GLY A 122 1.38 6.61 11.99
N ASP A 123 1.78 7.80 11.57
CA ASP A 123 0.92 8.78 10.91
C ASP A 123 0.90 8.53 9.40
N ILE A 124 -0.27 8.66 8.79
CA ILE A 124 -0.38 8.63 7.32
C ILE A 124 0.03 10.00 6.81
N VAL A 125 1.07 10.04 5.99
CA VAL A 125 1.63 11.27 5.41
C VAL A 125 1.69 11.18 3.88
N ASP A 126 1.76 12.34 3.23
CA ASP A 126 1.90 12.42 1.78
C ASP A 126 3.30 12.00 1.30
N LEU A 127 3.46 11.86 -0.03
CA LEU A 127 4.69 11.37 -0.65
C LEU A 127 5.89 12.29 -0.41
N GLU A 128 5.67 13.60 -0.32
CA GLU A 128 6.74 14.58 -0.09
C GLU A 128 7.25 14.50 1.35
N THR A 129 6.33 14.49 2.33
CA THR A 129 6.66 14.42 3.75
C THR A 129 7.30 13.08 4.13
N GLY A 130 6.80 11.97 3.59
CA GLY A 130 7.28 10.63 3.91
C GLY A 130 8.70 10.37 3.43
N TYR A 131 9.06 10.85 2.24
CA TYR A 131 10.35 10.59 1.60
C TYR A 131 11.56 11.02 2.47
N ASP A 132 11.43 12.11 3.22
CA ASP A 132 12.52 12.71 4.01
C ASP A 132 12.56 12.29 5.49
N SER A 133 11.55 11.55 6.00
CA SER A 133 11.41 11.27 7.45
C SER A 133 12.49 10.33 8.01
N GLY A 134 12.94 9.35 7.23
CA GLY A 134 13.81 8.27 7.69
C GLY A 134 13.12 7.22 8.59
N TYR A 135 11.86 7.44 8.98
CA TYR A 135 11.00 6.50 9.72
C TYR A 135 9.71 6.17 8.97
N ALA A 136 9.69 6.38 7.65
CA ALA A 136 8.51 6.19 6.84
C ALA A 136 8.65 4.99 5.90
N TRP A 137 7.56 4.26 5.73
CA TRP A 137 7.42 3.24 4.70
C TRP A 137 6.42 3.69 3.65
N GLU A 138 6.77 3.51 2.38
CA GLU A 138 5.85 3.70 1.25
C GLU A 138 4.86 2.54 1.19
N ILE A 139 3.57 2.88 1.07
CA ILE A 139 2.50 1.94 0.75
C ILE A 139 2.15 2.10 -0.71
N CYS A 140 2.17 0.99 -1.46
CA CYS A 140 1.75 0.94 -2.85
C CYS A 140 0.33 0.39 -2.96
N THR A 141 -0.45 0.91 -3.90
CA THR A 141 -1.76 0.37 -4.26
C THR A 141 -1.89 0.36 -5.77
N GLU A 142 -2.36 -0.75 -6.35
CA GLU A 142 -2.42 -0.97 -7.80
C GLU A 142 -1.07 -0.71 -8.50
N GLY A 143 0.02 -1.15 -7.85
CA GLY A 143 1.39 -0.99 -8.35
C GLY A 143 1.92 0.45 -8.38
N LYS A 144 1.28 1.39 -7.68
CA LYS A 144 1.71 2.79 -7.60
C LYS A 144 1.87 3.25 -6.16
N PRO A 145 2.84 4.14 -5.85
CA PRO A 145 2.91 4.79 -4.55
C PRO A 145 1.60 5.49 -4.21
N HIS A 146 1.03 5.18 -3.04
CA HIS A 146 -0.24 5.73 -2.60
C HIS A 146 -0.05 6.74 -1.45
N HIS A 147 0.59 6.33 -0.37
CA HIS A 147 0.92 7.18 0.79
C HIS A 147 2.12 6.61 1.55
N TYR A 148 2.55 7.31 2.59
CA TYR A 148 3.54 6.80 3.54
C TYR A 148 2.92 6.58 4.92
N VAL A 149 3.39 5.57 5.63
CA VAL A 149 3.16 5.39 7.07
C VAL A 149 4.44 5.81 7.79
N ASP A 150 4.39 6.94 8.51
CA ASP A 150 5.54 7.56 9.17
C ASP A 150 5.48 7.38 10.69
N SER A 151 6.48 6.69 11.25
CA SER A 151 6.60 6.49 12.69
C SER A 151 7.60 7.47 13.36
N ASN A 152 7.87 8.63 12.76
CA ASN A 152 8.74 9.66 13.34
C ASN A 152 8.32 10.06 14.77
N SER A 153 7.02 10.24 15.01
CA SER A 153 6.47 10.54 16.33
C SER A 153 6.35 9.29 17.21
N GLU A 154 6.96 9.31 18.40
CA GLU A 154 6.87 8.19 19.37
C GLU A 154 5.47 8.01 19.98
N GLN A 155 4.55 8.97 19.77
CA GLN A 155 3.20 8.93 20.32
C GLN A 155 2.20 8.24 19.37
N THR A 156 2.49 8.24 18.07
CA THR A 156 1.67 7.65 17.00
C THR A 156 2.31 6.38 16.46
N GLY A 157 3.64 6.32 16.49
CA GLY A 157 4.47 5.18 16.14
C GLY A 157 4.38 3.97 17.08
N ASN A 158 4.80 2.79 16.59
CA ASN A 158 5.07 1.61 17.42
C ASN A 158 6.57 1.31 17.55
N TRP A 159 6.91 0.25 18.27
CA TRP A 159 8.29 -0.12 18.59
C TRP A 159 9.14 -0.45 17.35
N MET A 160 8.51 -0.81 16.23
CA MET A 160 9.20 -1.18 15.00
C MET A 160 10.03 -0.03 14.42
N ARG A 161 9.73 1.24 14.80
CA ARG A 161 10.55 2.41 14.47
C ARG A 161 12.00 2.33 14.94
N TYR A 162 12.29 1.51 15.95
CA TYR A 162 13.63 1.31 16.49
C TYR A 162 14.37 0.14 15.82
N ILE A 163 13.80 -0.51 14.81
CA ILE A 163 14.50 -1.54 14.03
C ILE A 163 15.43 -0.84 13.04
N ASN A 164 16.74 -1.11 13.16
CA ASN A 164 17.73 -0.54 12.26
C ASN A 164 17.83 -1.33 10.96
N CYS A 165 18.20 -0.64 9.88
CA CYS A 165 18.58 -1.28 8.62
C CYS A 165 19.88 -2.08 8.79
N ALA A 166 19.90 -3.28 8.24
CA ALA A 166 21.10 -4.08 8.12
C ALA A 166 22.07 -3.44 7.10
N ARG A 167 23.36 -3.46 7.42
CA ARG A 167 24.44 -2.94 6.57
C ARG A 167 24.94 -3.98 5.55
N ASN A 168 24.62 -5.25 5.77
CA ASN A 168 24.97 -6.38 4.91
C ASN A 168 24.03 -7.57 5.16
N GLU A 169 24.00 -8.51 4.23
CA GLU A 169 23.17 -9.72 4.30
C GLU A 169 23.51 -10.63 5.50
N GLY A 170 24.77 -10.60 5.94
CA GLY A 170 25.25 -11.38 7.08
C GLY A 170 24.55 -11.00 8.39
N GLU A 171 24.34 -9.71 8.64
CA GLU A 171 23.65 -9.21 9.83
C GLU A 171 22.13 -9.09 9.66
N GLN A 172 21.63 -9.04 8.42
CA GLN A 172 20.19 -8.96 8.15
C GLN A 172 19.47 -10.21 8.67
N ASN A 173 18.43 -10.02 9.48
CA ASN A 173 17.64 -11.11 10.04
C ASN A 173 16.11 -10.92 9.87
N LEU A 174 15.70 -9.76 9.34
CA LEU A 174 14.32 -9.42 9.02
C LEU A 174 14.18 -9.00 7.55
N VAL A 175 13.01 -9.28 6.99
CA VAL A 175 12.54 -8.74 5.70
C VAL A 175 11.25 -7.97 5.96
N ALA A 176 11.20 -6.72 5.50
CA ALA A 176 9.98 -5.93 5.46
C ALA A 176 9.20 -6.28 4.19
N PHE A 177 7.87 -6.33 4.30
CA PHE A 177 6.98 -6.59 3.18
C PHE A 177 5.63 -5.92 3.41
N GLN A 178 4.98 -5.50 2.33
CA GLN A 178 3.60 -5.03 2.37
C GLN A 178 2.66 -6.24 2.33
N TYR A 179 1.60 -6.20 3.14
CA TYR A 179 0.53 -7.18 3.12
C TYR A 179 -0.81 -6.52 3.48
N LEU A 180 -1.80 -6.62 2.59
CA LEU A 180 -3.14 -6.04 2.79
C LEU A 180 -3.13 -4.55 3.20
N GLY A 181 -2.31 -3.74 2.53
CA GLY A 181 -2.21 -2.29 2.73
C GLY A 181 -1.33 -1.83 3.90
N ASP A 182 -0.74 -2.76 4.66
CA ASP A 182 0.12 -2.45 5.80
C ASP A 182 1.54 -3.05 5.64
N ILE A 183 2.52 -2.51 6.38
CA ILE A 183 3.89 -3.07 6.42
C ILE A 183 4.07 -4.03 7.59
N TYR A 184 4.69 -5.18 7.30
CA TYR A 184 5.05 -6.19 8.29
C TYR A 184 6.52 -6.57 8.14
N TYR A 185 7.13 -7.04 9.23
CA TYR A 185 8.49 -7.56 9.21
C TYR A 185 8.43 -9.05 9.55
N ARG A 186 9.20 -9.89 8.86
CA ARG A 186 9.32 -11.31 9.19
C ARG A 186 10.75 -11.78 9.38
N THR A 187 10.96 -12.76 10.25
CA THR A 187 12.24 -13.45 10.41
C THR A 187 12.42 -14.47 9.30
N PHE A 188 13.47 -14.32 8.48
CA PHE A 188 13.87 -15.32 7.49
C PHE A 188 14.99 -16.24 8.00
N LYS A 189 15.59 -15.89 9.14
CA LYS A 189 16.55 -16.73 9.87
C LYS A 189 16.37 -16.55 11.39
N PRO A 190 16.85 -17.48 12.22
CA PRO A 190 16.77 -17.35 13.67
C PRO A 190 17.51 -16.13 14.21
N ILE A 191 16.97 -15.51 15.26
CA ILE A 191 17.59 -14.40 16.00
C ILE A 191 17.95 -14.89 17.40
N CYS A 192 19.25 -14.89 17.70
CA CYS A 192 19.74 -15.20 19.04
C CYS A 192 19.61 -13.98 19.97
N PRO A 193 19.46 -14.18 21.29
CA PRO A 193 19.55 -13.07 22.24
C PRO A 193 20.91 -12.36 22.14
N GLY A 194 20.91 -11.03 22.24
CA GLY A 194 22.14 -10.22 22.18
C GLY A 194 21.87 -8.78 21.87
#